data_AF-A0A0G9LEI5-F1
#
_entry.id   AF-A0A0G9LEI5-F1
#
_cell.length_a   1.000
_cell.length_b   1.000
_cell.length_c   1.000
_cell.angle_alpha   90.00
_cell.angle_beta   90.00
_cell.angle_gamma   90.00
#
_symmetry.space_group_name_H-M   'P 1'
#
loop_
_entity.id
_entity.type
_entity.pdbx_description
1 polymer ?
#
loop_
_entity_poly.entity_id
_entity_poly.type
_entity_poly.pdbx_seq_one_letter_code
_entity_poly.pdbx_strand_id
1 'polypeptide(L)'
;MKLDAEANGLNPSEYVRELILHGGSIDTSFALDRRNLINQISSVGNNINQLTRLANTNKLVSDSILKQVVDLLKEIQKLMMEVIKKWR
;
A
#
# COMPACT_ATOMS: atom_id res chain seq x y z
N MET A 1 -5.67 -23.21 -18.86
CA MET A 1 -4.80 -22.37 -19.71
C MET A 1 -5.49 -21.09 -20.20
N LYS A 2 -6.54 -21.15 -21.03
CA LYS A 2 -7.22 -19.92 -21.53
C LYS A 2 -7.94 -19.15 -20.42
N LEU A 3 -8.65 -19.88 -19.54
CA LEU A 3 -9.32 -19.31 -18.36
C LEU A 3 -8.33 -18.71 -17.35
N ASP A 4 -7.18 -19.37 -17.14
CA ASP A 4 -6.15 -18.87 -16.21
C ASP A 4 -5.42 -17.64 -16.76
N ALA A 5 -5.24 -17.57 -18.08
CA ALA A 5 -4.71 -16.39 -18.76
C ALA A 5 -5.66 -15.20 -18.61
N GLU A 6 -6.95 -15.39 -18.88
CA GLU A 6 -7.99 -14.36 -18.72
C GLU A 6 -8.13 -13.89 -17.26
N ALA A 7 -8.07 -14.81 -16.28
CA ALA A 7 -8.08 -14.49 -14.86
C ALA A 7 -6.88 -13.63 -14.41
N ASN A 8 -5.77 -13.70 -15.15
CA ASN A 8 -4.57 -12.90 -14.93
C ASN A 8 -4.48 -11.67 -15.86
N GLY A 9 -5.52 -11.41 -16.67
CA GLY A 9 -5.54 -10.28 -17.60
C GLY A 9 -4.53 -10.40 -18.75
N LEU A 10 -4.08 -11.62 -19.07
CA LEU A 10 -3.08 -11.91 -20.10
C LEU A 10 -3.70 -12.70 -21.25
N ASN A 11 -3.18 -12.53 -22.46
CA ASN A 11 -3.50 -13.47 -23.52
C ASN A 11 -2.76 -14.81 -23.33
N PRO A 12 -3.19 -15.92 -23.95
CA PRO A 12 -2.59 -17.24 -23.70
C PRO A 12 -1.09 -17.34 -23.98
N SER A 13 -0.58 -16.61 -24.98
CA SER A 13 0.85 -16.60 -25.33
C SER A 13 1.68 -15.79 -24.33
N GLU A 14 1.14 -14.67 -23.86
CA GLU A 14 1.74 -13.88 -22.77
C GLU A 14 1.76 -14.68 -21.47
N TYR A 15 0.65 -15.33 -21.12
CA TYR A 15 0.54 -16.17 -19.94
C TYR A 15 1.59 -17.30 -19.92
N VAL A 16 1.76 -18.02 -21.02
CA VAL A 16 2.80 -19.07 -21.11
C VAL A 16 4.21 -18.47 -21.03
N ARG A 17 4.47 -17.32 -21.67
CA ARG A 17 5.77 -16.64 -21.58
C ARG A 17 6.09 -16.25 -20.14
N GLU A 18 5.13 -15.67 -19.43
CA GLU A 18 5.28 -15.27 -18.02
C GLU A 18 5.52 -16.49 -17.12
N LEU A 19 4.80 -17.60 -17.32
CA LEU A 19 5.06 -18.85 -16.59
C LEU A 19 6.49 -19.37 -16.81
N ILE A 20 7.02 -19.30 -18.03
CA ILE A 20 8.37 -19.78 -18.34
C ILE A 20 9.43 -18.84 -17.74
N LEU A 21 9.24 -17.52 -17.87
CA LEU A 21 10.20 -16.52 -17.39
C LEU A 21 10.26 -16.44 -15.86
N HIS A 22 9.13 -16.70 -15.18
CA HIS A 22 9.01 -16.56 -13.73
C HIS A 22 8.86 -17.90 -13.00
N GLY A 23 9.27 -19.01 -13.62
CA GLY A 23 9.40 -20.30 -12.95
C GLY A 23 8.07 -20.93 -12.51
N GLY A 24 6.98 -20.64 -13.22
CA GLY A 24 5.67 -21.27 -13.01
C GLY A 24 4.69 -20.47 -12.16
N SER A 25 5.04 -19.28 -11.69
CA SER A 25 4.14 -18.39 -10.94
C SER A 25 3.93 -17.06 -11.66
N ILE A 26 2.68 -16.61 -11.73
CA ILE A 26 2.30 -15.29 -12.24
C ILE A 26 1.66 -14.52 -11.10
N ASP A 27 2.27 -13.40 -10.70
CA ASP A 27 1.69 -12.44 -9.76
C ASP A 27 1.32 -11.14 -10.48
N THR A 28 0.10 -11.11 -11.01
CA THR A 28 -0.48 -9.92 -11.63
C THR A 28 -1.10 -8.96 -10.61
N SER A 29 -1.20 -9.39 -9.35
CA SER A 29 -1.80 -8.59 -8.27
C SER A 29 -0.85 -7.51 -7.74
N PHE A 30 0.46 -7.67 -7.97
CA PHE A 30 1.53 -6.80 -7.46
C PHE A 30 1.29 -5.31 -7.70
N ALA A 31 0.89 -4.93 -8.92
CA ALA A 31 0.65 -3.53 -9.27
C ALA A 31 -0.55 -2.93 -8.52
N LEU A 32 -1.63 -3.72 -8.35
CA LEU A 32 -2.83 -3.31 -7.63
C LEU A 32 -2.55 -3.21 -6.12
N ASP A 33 -1.89 -4.20 -5.54
CA ASP A 33 -1.49 -4.21 -4.14
C ASP A 33 -0.59 -3.01 -3.81
N ARG A 34 0.36 -2.68 -4.69
CA ARG A 34 1.21 -1.50 -4.54
C ARG A 34 0.42 -0.19 -4.60
N ARG A 35 -0.54 -0.09 -5.53
CA ARG A 35 -1.40 1.10 -5.62
C ARG A 35 -2.25 1.27 -4.36
N ASN A 36 -2.83 0.18 -3.86
CA ASN A 36 -3.64 0.18 -2.65
C ASN A 36 -2.84 0.60 -1.42
N LEU A 37 -1.59 0.13 -1.30
CA LEU A 37 -0.68 0.56 -0.25
C LEU A 37 -0.38 2.06 -0.32
N ILE A 38 -0.01 2.57 -1.51
CA ILE A 38 0.29 4.00 -1.70
C ILE A 38 -0.91 4.86 -1.29
N ASN A 39 -2.12 4.44 -1.65
CA ASN A 39 -3.34 5.13 -1.26
C ASN A 39 -3.53 5.15 0.27
N GLN A 40 -3.30 4.02 0.95
CA GLN A 40 -3.43 3.94 2.41
C GLN A 40 -2.42 4.85 3.12
N ILE A 41 -1.15 4.81 2.72
CA ILE A 41 -0.11 5.70 3.27
C ILE A 41 -0.46 7.17 3.01
N SER A 42 -0.93 7.50 1.81
CA SER A 42 -1.33 8.87 1.47
C SER A 42 -2.47 9.38 2.35
N SER A 43 -3.46 8.53 2.64
CA SER A 43 -4.55 8.85 3.59
C SER A 43 -4.03 9.14 5.00
N VAL A 44 -3.10 8.33 5.51
CA VAL A 44 -2.50 8.56 6.83
C VAL A 44 -1.70 9.87 6.86
N GLY A 45 -0.92 10.14 5.82
CA GLY A 45 -0.19 11.42 5.66
C GLY A 45 -1.13 12.63 5.62
N ASN A 46 -2.29 12.50 4.96
CA ASN A 46 -3.31 13.55 4.96
C ASN A 46 -3.87 13.81 6.37
N ASN A 47 -4.07 12.77 7.18
CA ASN A 47 -4.52 12.93 8.57
C ASN A 47 -3.47 13.68 9.42
N ILE A 48 -2.18 13.34 9.27
CA ILE A 48 -1.08 14.05 9.95
C ILE A 48 -1.05 15.53 9.54
N ASN A 49 -1.21 15.81 8.23
CA ASN A 49 -1.27 17.19 7.73
C ASN A 49 -2.44 17.97 8.32
N GLN A 50 -3.62 17.36 8.47
CA GLN A 50 -4.78 17.99 9.10
C GLN A 50 -4.51 18.33 10.57
N LEU A 51 -3.95 17.40 11.34
CA LEU A 51 -3.59 17.63 12.74
C LEU A 51 -2.54 18.75 12.89
N THR A 52 -1.56 18.77 11.97
CA THR A 52 -0.53 19.82 11.96
C THR A 52 -1.14 21.19 11.66
N ARG A 53 -2.05 21.28 10.68
CA ARG A 53 -2.78 22.52 10.39
C ARG A 53 -3.61 22.97 11.58
N LEU A 54 -4.35 22.06 12.22
CA LEU A 54 -5.14 22.35 13.42
C LEU A 54 -4.27 22.90 14.56
N ALA A 55 -3.13 22.26 14.82
CA ALA A 55 -2.18 22.73 15.84
C ALA A 55 -1.63 24.12 15.52
N ASN A 56 -1.28 24.37 14.26
CA ASN A 56 -0.80 25.68 13.80
C ASN A 56 -1.87 26.76 13.91
N THR A 57 -3.11 26.47 13.53
CA THR A 57 -4.26 27.38 13.67
C THR A 57 -4.49 27.76 15.13
N ASN A 58 -4.42 26.78 16.04
CA ASN A 58 -4.66 27.00 17.45
C ASN A 58 -3.41 27.51 18.20
N LYS A 59 -2.25 27.59 17.52
CA LYS A 59 -0.91 27.85 18.10
C LYS A 59 -0.62 27.00 19.35
N LEU A 60 -1.20 25.81 19.40
CA LEU A 60 -1.16 24.92 20.55
C LEU A 60 -0.97 23.49 20.06
N VAL A 61 0.03 22.83 20.60
CA VAL A 61 0.23 21.39 20.45
C VAL A 61 -0.14 20.76 21.79
N SER A 62 -1.32 20.15 21.87
CA SER A 62 -1.73 19.42 23.06
C SER A 62 -1.19 17.99 23.04
N ASP A 63 -1.07 17.39 24.23
CA ASP A 63 -0.68 15.98 24.38
C ASP A 63 -1.58 15.03 23.58
N SER A 64 -2.86 15.38 23.43
CA SER A 64 -3.82 14.64 22.59
C SER A 64 -3.44 14.67 21.12
N ILE A 65 -3.05 15.83 20.58
CA ILE A 65 -2.59 15.95 19.18
C ILE A 65 -1.31 15.15 18.98
N LEU A 66 -0.35 15.24 19.92
CA LEU A 66 0.89 14.47 19.86
C LEU A 66 0.61 12.97 19.86
N LYS A 67 -0.28 12.49 20.73
CA LYS A 67 -0.67 11.09 20.78
C LYS A 67 -1.28 10.63 19.46
N GLN A 68 -2.18 11.41 18.87
CA GLN A 68 -2.79 11.09 17.58
C GLN A 68 -1.77 11.02 16.45
N VAL A 69 -0.81 11.95 16.39
CA VAL A 69 0.28 11.91 15.40
C VAL A 69 1.14 10.66 15.59
N VAL A 70 1.50 10.31 16.84
CA VAL A 70 2.26 9.09 17.14
C VAL A 70 1.51 7.84 16.69
N ASP A 71 0.20 7.77 16.92
CA ASP A 71 -0.60 6.61 16.51
C ASP A 71 -0.72 6.49 14.98
N LEU A 72 -0.82 7.61 14.25
CA LEU A 72 -0.77 7.62 12.78
C LEU A 72 0.61 7.19 12.24
N LEU A 73 1.71 7.56 12.91
CA LEU A 73 3.04 7.10 12.54
C LEU A 73 3.19 5.58 12.75
N LYS A 74 2.62 5.03 13.81
CA LYS A 74 2.57 3.56 14.01
C LYS A 74 1.75 2.87 12.92
N GLU A 75 0.68 3.50 12.45
CA GLU A 75 -0.11 2.97 11.34
C GLU A 75 0.71 2.90 10.04
N ILE A 76 1.46 3.96 9.70
CA ILE A 76 2.42 3.93 8.58
C ILE A 76 3.42 2.78 8.76
N GLN A 77 4.02 2.66 9.95
CA GLN A 77 4.98 1.60 10.23
C GLN A 77 4.37 0.20 10.04
N LYS A 78 3.12 0.00 10.48
CA LYS A 78 2.38 -1.25 10.31
C LYS A 78 2.18 -1.57 8.82
N LEU A 79 1.71 -0.59 8.03
CA LEU A 79 1.52 -0.74 6.59
C LEU A 79 2.83 -1.11 5.89
N MET A 80 3.94 -0.46 6.25
CA MET A 80 5.26 -0.80 5.70
C MET A 80 5.72 -2.21 6.07
N MET A 81 5.42 -2.67 7.29
CA MET A 81 5.76 -4.03 7.73
C MET A 81 4.94 -5.10 7.01
N GLU A 82 3.68 -4.84 6.70
CA GLU A 82 2.86 -5.75 5.89
C GLU A 82 3.46 -5.97 4.50
N VAL A 83 4.00 -4.91 3.91
CA VAL A 83 4.66 -4.94 2.59
C VAL A 83 5.92 -5.79 2.61
N ILE A 84 6.80 -5.57 3.60
CA ILE A 84 8.04 -6.34 3.74
C ILE A 84 7.75 -7.84 3.92
N LYS A 85 6.62 -8.19 4.56
CA LYS A 85 6.20 -9.58 4.75
C LYS A 85 5.55 -10.19 3.50
N LYS A 86 4.72 -9.43 2.78
CA LYS A 86 4.01 -9.90 1.59
C LYS A 86 4.90 -10.04 0.34
N TRP A 87 5.91 -9.18 0.20
CA TRP A 87 6.74 -9.11 -1.01
C TRP A 87 8.17 -9.65 -0.79
N ARG A 88 8.32 -10.58 0.17
CA ARG A 88 9.49 -11.44 0.35
C ARG A 88 9.20 -12.82 -0.22
#